data_AF-A0A258E995-F1
#
_entry.id   AF-A0A258E995-F1
#
_cell.length_a   1.000
_cell.length_b   1.000
_cell.length_c   1.000
_cell.angle_alpha   90.00
_cell.angle_beta   90.00
_cell.angle_gamma   90.00
#
_symmetry.space_group_name_H-M   'P 1'
#
loop_
_entity.id
_entity.type
_entity.pdbx_description
1 polymer ?
#
loop_
_entity_poly.entity_id
_entity_poly.type
_entity_poly.pdbx_seq_one_letter_code
_entity_poly.pdbx_strand_id
1 'polypeptide(L)'
;MLDRLTASFPVQLLLLHLKKNLALLLIYVLLLGIILEQFGVVLGIPFLFLDPEYLHEVSWLSFALMGVGLAILTMAFHMTTYMMDGRQFRFLAVIPKPFIHYCVNNSIVPLIFYLVYTIRFVGFQLNNDLPSDWVVLGFWAGFALGSILSYSLIFGYFAITNKDFFVLFAGTLDKRLRKVRLTRANAIQRIKEFKGKRESVHYYLNLKLKLEPVRPDISRFEAQKLLKVFDQNHLNLFLIQLGLIVFVLFLGFFKEQEFLQFPAAMSATLLLAILIMMVGALSFWLRSWATVTVLVLIFLANFFSNYSFLNRPHEAFGMDYTVAATPYTLENLSGLLQPDTLEKDRKNTIQILENWKSQFTVDSLPKLVIVAASGGGQRAALWTFRVLQEIHQIHQGQITKHIELFTGASGGVLGEALFREVYLRSLSDQNFDPLDEQYLDQLSADNLNPIIFTLLVNDL
;
A
#
# COMPACT_ATOMS: atom_id res chain seq x y z
N MET A 1 23.95 11.12 -33.16
CA MET A 1 22.58 10.97 -32.57
C MET A 1 22.65 10.29 -31.21
N LEU A 2 23.41 9.20 -31.07
CA LEU A 2 23.66 8.53 -29.78
C LEU A 2 24.21 9.48 -28.70
N ASP A 3 25.22 10.30 -29.01
CA ASP A 3 25.82 11.24 -28.04
C ASP A 3 24.83 12.29 -27.52
N ARG A 4 23.83 12.65 -28.33
CA ARG A 4 22.76 13.59 -27.93
C ARG A 4 21.77 12.93 -26.97
N LEU A 5 21.50 11.64 -27.15
CA LEU A 5 20.62 10.86 -26.29
C LEU A 5 21.28 10.53 -24.96
N THR A 6 22.55 10.11 -24.96
CA THR A 6 23.28 9.80 -23.72
C THR A 6 23.50 11.03 -22.86
N ALA A 7 23.74 12.20 -23.46
CA ALA A 7 23.84 13.48 -22.75
C ALA A 7 22.49 14.20 -22.53
N SER A 8 21.36 13.53 -22.82
CA SER A 8 20.03 14.09 -22.60
C SER A 8 19.62 14.01 -21.14
N PHE A 9 18.82 14.98 -20.71
CA PHE A 9 18.37 15.08 -19.32
C PHE A 9 17.63 13.84 -18.81
N PRO A 10 16.75 13.18 -19.59
CA PRO A 10 16.09 11.95 -19.14
C PRO A 10 17.07 10.81 -18.84
N VAL A 11 18.06 10.59 -19.71
CA VAL A 11 19.05 9.53 -19.52
C VAL A 11 19.98 9.85 -18.35
N GLN A 12 20.39 11.11 -18.21
CA GLN A 12 21.23 11.55 -17.09
C GLN A 12 20.49 11.42 -15.75
N LEU A 13 19.18 11.67 -15.71
CA LEU A 13 18.35 11.40 -14.53
C LEU A 13 18.27 9.91 -14.22
N LEU A 14 17.98 9.07 -15.21
CA LEU A 14 17.94 7.61 -15.02
C LEU A 14 19.25 7.08 -14.43
N LEU A 15 20.39 7.47 -14.99
CA LEU A 15 21.72 7.12 -14.48
C LEU A 15 21.96 7.65 -13.07
N LEU A 16 21.46 8.85 -12.76
CA LEU A 16 21.53 9.41 -11.41
C LEU A 16 20.71 8.56 -10.41
N HIS A 17 19.51 8.11 -10.78
CA HIS A 17 18.69 7.26 -9.92
C HIS A 17 19.36 5.91 -9.65
N LEU A 18 19.90 5.28 -10.69
CA LEU A 18 20.66 4.03 -10.56
C LEU A 18 21.91 4.18 -9.69
N LYS A 19 22.48 5.38 -9.61
CA LYS A 19 23.69 5.64 -8.79
C LYS A 19 23.39 6.06 -7.36
N LYS A 20 22.34 6.83 -7.11
CA LYS A 20 22.10 7.49 -5.81
C LYS A 20 20.76 7.20 -5.15
N ASN A 21 19.73 6.91 -5.95
CA ASN A 21 18.36 6.80 -5.46
C ASN A 21 17.86 5.35 -5.50
N LEU A 22 18.74 4.40 -5.21
CA LEU A 22 18.45 2.96 -5.26
C LEU A 22 17.27 2.58 -4.36
N ALA A 23 17.15 3.17 -3.16
CA ALA A 23 16.03 2.92 -2.26
C ALA A 23 14.67 3.30 -2.88
N LEU A 24 14.62 4.42 -3.63
CA LEU A 24 13.40 4.84 -4.31
C LEU A 24 13.09 3.93 -5.51
N LEU A 25 14.13 3.46 -6.23
CA LEU A 25 13.96 2.50 -7.33
C LEU A 25 13.51 1.14 -6.83
N LEU A 26 13.95 0.71 -5.64
CA LEU A 26 13.56 -0.57 -5.04
C LEU A 26 12.04 -0.66 -4.85
N ILE A 27 11.37 0.45 -4.57
CA ILE A 27 9.90 0.49 -4.50
C ILE A 27 9.26 0.16 -5.85
N TYR A 28 9.76 0.73 -6.95
CA TYR A 28 9.30 0.39 -8.30
C TYR A 28 9.65 -1.06 -8.68
N VAL A 29 10.82 -1.56 -8.27
CA VAL A 29 11.22 -2.96 -8.50
C VAL A 29 10.31 -3.92 -7.74
N LEU A 30 9.98 -3.63 -6.48
CA LEU A 30 9.05 -4.41 -5.69
C LEU A 30 7.66 -4.45 -6.35
N LEU A 31 7.14 -3.28 -6.74
CA LEU A 31 5.86 -3.19 -7.45
C LEU A 31 5.91 -3.96 -8.78
N LEU A 32 6.98 -3.84 -9.57
CA LEU A 32 7.16 -4.65 -10.78
C LEU A 32 7.15 -6.15 -10.45
N GLY A 33 7.82 -6.57 -9.38
CA GLY A 33 7.80 -7.95 -8.92
C GLY A 33 6.40 -8.45 -8.58
N ILE A 34 5.56 -7.61 -7.96
CA ILE A 34 4.16 -7.92 -7.68
C ILE A 34 3.36 -8.05 -8.99
N ILE A 35 3.44 -7.04 -9.87
CA ILE A 35 2.67 -6.98 -11.13
C ILE A 35 3.07 -8.08 -12.13
N LEU A 36 4.33 -8.51 -12.09
CA LEU A 36 4.85 -9.62 -12.90
C LEU A 36 4.69 -10.98 -12.20
N GLU A 37 3.94 -11.04 -11.09
CA GLU A 37 3.67 -12.27 -10.33
C GLU A 37 4.94 -13.00 -9.87
N GLN A 38 6.02 -12.26 -9.61
CA GLN A 38 7.27 -12.76 -9.04
C GLN A 38 7.34 -12.61 -7.52
N PHE A 39 6.39 -11.88 -6.92
CA PHE A 39 6.33 -11.62 -5.49
C PHE A 39 4.90 -11.72 -4.97
N GLY A 40 4.69 -12.38 -3.83
CA GLY A 40 3.41 -12.37 -3.12
C GLY A 40 2.28 -13.21 -3.73
N VAL A 41 2.55 -14.06 -4.72
CA VAL A 41 1.54 -14.87 -5.44
C VAL A 41 0.75 -15.79 -4.51
N VAL A 42 1.43 -16.49 -3.59
CA VAL A 42 0.78 -17.40 -2.63
C VAL A 42 -0.20 -16.65 -1.71
N LEU A 43 0.09 -15.37 -1.43
CA LEU A 43 -0.76 -14.49 -0.63
C LEU A 43 -1.81 -13.75 -1.45
N GLY A 44 -1.81 -13.91 -2.77
CA GLY A 44 -2.74 -13.25 -3.68
C GLY A 44 -2.47 -11.75 -3.90
N ILE A 45 -1.31 -11.24 -3.49
CA ILE A 45 -0.97 -9.81 -3.61
C ILE A 45 -1.09 -9.28 -5.05
N PRO A 46 -0.63 -9.99 -6.11
CA PRO A 46 -0.78 -9.52 -7.48
C PRO A 46 -2.24 -9.26 -7.88
N PHE A 47 -3.19 -10.08 -7.42
CA PHE A 47 -4.61 -9.94 -7.76
C PHE A 47 -5.19 -8.63 -7.24
N LEU A 48 -4.74 -8.14 -6.08
CA LEU A 48 -5.16 -6.83 -5.56
C LEU A 48 -4.89 -5.69 -6.55
N PHE A 49 -3.83 -5.81 -7.36
CA PHE A 49 -3.44 -4.81 -8.34
C PHE A 49 -4.02 -5.08 -9.72
N LEU A 50 -4.11 -6.35 -10.15
CA LEU A 50 -4.57 -6.73 -11.49
C LEU A 50 -6.12 -6.81 -11.57
N ASP A 51 -6.77 -6.96 -10.43
CA ASP A 51 -8.22 -7.14 -10.27
C ASP A 51 -8.71 -6.39 -9.00
N PRO A 52 -8.53 -5.05 -8.94
CA PRO A 52 -8.86 -4.29 -7.74
C PRO A 52 -10.37 -4.29 -7.48
N GLU A 53 -10.76 -4.69 -6.29
CA GLU A 53 -12.14 -4.63 -5.81
C GLU A 53 -12.43 -3.29 -5.12
N TYR A 54 -13.62 -2.75 -5.35
CA TYR A 54 -14.15 -1.59 -4.63
C TYR A 54 -15.66 -1.76 -4.45
N LEU A 55 -16.16 -1.62 -3.23
CA LEU A 55 -17.58 -1.85 -2.91
C LEU A 55 -18.08 -3.21 -3.40
N HIS A 56 -17.32 -4.26 -3.13
CA HIS A 56 -17.66 -5.65 -3.48
C HIS A 56 -17.67 -5.98 -4.98
N GLU A 57 -17.16 -5.07 -5.82
CA GLU A 57 -17.16 -5.24 -7.26
C GLU A 57 -15.83 -4.82 -7.91
N VAL A 58 -15.43 -5.56 -8.94
CA VAL A 58 -14.40 -5.11 -9.87
C VAL A 58 -15.07 -4.29 -10.98
N SER A 59 -14.85 -2.97 -10.93
CA SER A 59 -15.51 -2.02 -11.81
C SER A 59 -14.52 -1.02 -12.41
N TRP A 60 -14.99 -0.24 -13.39
CA TRP A 60 -14.22 0.89 -13.92
C TRP A 60 -13.80 1.89 -12.82
N LEU A 61 -14.59 2.01 -11.75
CA LEU A 61 -14.30 2.89 -10.62
C LEU A 61 -13.16 2.33 -9.76
N SER A 62 -13.14 1.01 -9.52
CA SER A 62 -12.05 0.32 -8.81
C SER A 62 -10.71 0.57 -9.52
N PHE A 63 -10.70 0.44 -10.85
CA PHE A 63 -9.55 0.77 -11.69
C PHE A 63 -9.23 2.27 -11.73
N ALA A 64 -10.22 3.16 -11.73
CA ALA A 64 -9.99 4.60 -11.68
C ALA A 64 -9.29 5.02 -10.39
N LEU A 65 -9.71 4.49 -9.24
CA LEU A 65 -9.06 4.69 -7.95
C LEU A 65 -7.62 4.18 -7.94
N MET A 66 -7.36 3.01 -8.53
CA MET A 66 -5.99 2.53 -8.72
C MET A 66 -5.15 3.48 -9.61
N GLY A 67 -5.77 4.04 -10.66
CA GLY A 67 -5.17 5.07 -11.50
C GLY A 67 -4.78 6.35 -10.74
N VAL A 68 -5.60 6.76 -9.77
CA VAL A 68 -5.30 7.86 -8.83
C VAL A 68 -4.11 7.51 -7.94
N GLY A 69 -4.13 6.32 -7.33
CA GLY A 69 -3.04 5.83 -6.48
C GLY A 69 -1.70 5.84 -7.21
N LEU A 70 -1.65 5.32 -8.44
CA LEU A 70 -0.42 5.30 -9.23
C LEU A 70 0.07 6.68 -9.65
N ALA A 71 -0.86 7.59 -9.97
CA ALA A 71 -0.50 8.98 -10.28
C ALA A 71 0.11 9.68 -9.06
N ILE A 72 -0.44 9.46 -7.86
CA ILE A 72 0.11 9.99 -6.61
C ILE A 72 1.50 9.40 -6.31
N LEU A 73 1.70 8.09 -6.48
CA LEU A 73 3.03 7.46 -6.34
C LEU A 73 4.05 8.06 -7.32
N THR A 74 3.66 8.22 -8.58
CA THR A 74 4.50 8.83 -9.62
C THR A 74 4.89 10.25 -9.25
N MET A 75 3.92 11.05 -8.80
CA MET A 75 4.18 12.41 -8.36
C MET A 75 5.02 12.46 -7.09
N ALA A 76 4.80 11.58 -6.12
CA ALA A 76 5.64 11.45 -4.93
C ALA A 76 7.12 11.20 -5.30
N PHE A 77 7.36 10.31 -6.27
CA PHE A 77 8.69 10.06 -6.83
C PHE A 77 9.29 11.31 -7.48
N HIS A 78 8.55 11.99 -8.36
CA HIS A 78 9.01 13.21 -9.02
C HIS A 78 9.31 14.34 -8.02
N MET A 79 8.42 14.58 -7.05
CA MET A 79 8.57 15.62 -6.05
C MET A 79 9.80 15.37 -5.16
N THR A 80 9.96 14.13 -4.70
CA THR A 80 11.07 13.70 -3.84
C THR A 80 12.41 13.84 -4.55
N THR A 81 12.51 13.31 -5.77
CA THR A 81 13.74 13.35 -6.56
C THR A 81 14.09 14.76 -7.02
N TYR A 82 13.10 15.61 -7.33
CA TYR A 82 13.35 17.03 -7.61
C TYR A 82 13.92 17.75 -6.38
N MET A 83 13.37 17.48 -5.19
CA MET A 83 13.85 18.11 -3.96
C MET A 83 15.29 17.68 -3.60
N MET A 84 15.63 16.40 -3.82
CA MET A 84 16.95 15.85 -3.53
C MET A 84 18.00 16.27 -4.57
N ASP A 85 17.68 16.16 -5.85
CA ASP A 85 18.66 16.24 -6.95
C ASP A 85 18.45 17.44 -7.89
N GLY A 86 17.28 18.08 -7.90
CA GLY A 86 16.92 19.13 -8.86
C GLY A 86 17.92 20.29 -8.88
N ARG A 87 18.49 20.66 -7.72
CA ARG A 87 19.52 21.71 -7.60
C ARG A 87 20.83 21.40 -8.33
N GLN A 88 21.10 20.14 -8.67
CA GLN A 88 22.28 19.74 -9.44
C GLN A 88 22.18 20.18 -10.91
N PHE A 89 20.97 20.47 -11.39
CA PHE A 89 20.66 20.88 -12.75
C PHE A 89 20.24 22.35 -12.78
N ARG A 90 21.23 23.25 -12.85
CA ARG A 90 21.07 24.70 -12.74
C ARG A 90 20.23 25.28 -13.87
N PHE A 91 20.29 24.68 -15.06
CA PHE A 91 19.48 25.13 -16.19
C PHE A 91 17.97 25.13 -15.90
N LEU A 92 17.51 24.25 -15.00
CA LEU A 92 16.11 24.21 -14.57
C LEU A 92 15.68 25.54 -13.96
N ALA A 93 16.55 26.26 -13.25
CA ALA A 93 16.16 27.53 -12.62
C ALA A 93 15.92 28.68 -13.62
N VAL A 94 16.29 28.51 -14.89
CA VAL A 94 16.16 29.55 -15.93
C VAL A 94 14.98 29.28 -16.88
N ILE A 95 14.50 28.03 -16.95
CA ILE A 95 13.36 27.66 -17.77
C ILE A 95 12.03 27.95 -17.04
N PRO A 96 10.95 28.27 -17.78
CA PRO A 96 9.64 28.40 -17.18
C PRO A 96 9.17 27.05 -16.64
N LYS A 97 8.37 27.04 -15.57
CA LYS A 97 7.78 25.80 -15.00
C LYS A 97 8.81 24.69 -14.74
N PRO A 98 9.85 24.94 -13.93
CA PRO A 98 11.00 24.04 -13.76
C PRO A 98 10.62 22.63 -13.31
N PHE A 99 9.65 22.53 -12.39
CA PHE A 99 9.19 21.25 -11.87
C PHE A 99 8.49 20.39 -12.93
N ILE A 100 7.69 20.99 -13.81
CA ILE A 100 6.96 20.24 -14.85
C ILE A 100 7.95 19.72 -15.90
N HIS A 101 8.92 20.54 -16.30
CA HIS A 101 10.02 20.07 -17.14
C HIS A 101 10.81 18.94 -16.48
N TYR A 102 11.08 19.03 -15.17
CA TYR A 102 11.71 17.94 -14.45
C TYR A 102 10.88 16.66 -14.50
N CYS A 103 9.58 16.73 -14.25
CA CYS A 103 8.69 15.56 -14.30
C CYS A 103 8.76 14.86 -15.65
N VAL A 104 8.57 15.61 -16.75
CA VAL A 104 8.63 15.09 -18.13
C VAL A 104 9.95 14.37 -18.42
N ASN A 105 11.07 14.93 -17.96
CA ASN A 105 12.38 14.31 -18.18
C ASN A 105 12.65 13.15 -17.20
N ASN A 106 12.02 13.15 -16.03
CA ASN A 106 12.15 12.10 -15.03
C ASN A 106 11.12 10.97 -15.23
N SER A 107 10.40 10.93 -16.35
CA SER A 107 9.29 9.99 -16.53
C SER A 107 9.70 8.57 -16.92
N ILE A 108 10.97 8.27 -17.23
CA ILE A 108 11.36 6.94 -17.76
C ILE A 108 10.94 5.80 -16.82
N VAL A 109 11.31 5.88 -15.53
CA VAL A 109 10.99 4.85 -14.53
C VAL A 109 9.47 4.69 -14.34
N PRO A 110 8.71 5.76 -14.00
CA PRO A 110 7.27 5.62 -13.81
C PRO A 110 6.53 5.25 -15.10
N LEU A 111 6.99 5.70 -16.28
CA LEU A 111 6.38 5.35 -17.56
C LEU A 111 6.56 3.86 -17.88
N ILE A 112 7.76 3.31 -17.68
CA ILE A 112 7.98 1.87 -17.86
C ILE A 112 7.06 1.09 -16.93
N PHE A 113 6.98 1.48 -15.65
CA PHE A 113 6.07 0.82 -14.71
C PHE A 113 4.62 0.94 -15.15
N TYR A 114 4.15 2.13 -15.52
CA TYR A 114 2.79 2.39 -15.98
C TYR A 114 2.43 1.52 -17.18
N LEU A 115 3.32 1.41 -18.17
CA LEU A 115 3.12 0.57 -19.35
C LEU A 115 3.09 -0.92 -19.02
N VAL A 116 4.04 -1.40 -18.20
CA VAL A 116 4.08 -2.81 -17.77
C VAL A 116 2.82 -3.16 -16.98
N TYR A 117 2.43 -2.32 -16.02
CA TYR A 117 1.19 -2.48 -15.27
C TYR A 117 -0.02 -2.54 -16.21
N THR A 118 -0.12 -1.60 -17.14
CA THR A 118 -1.23 -1.55 -18.11
C THR A 118 -1.33 -2.83 -18.94
N ILE A 119 -0.20 -3.28 -19.49
CA ILE A 119 -0.14 -4.51 -20.29
C ILE A 119 -0.53 -5.72 -19.45
N ARG A 120 -0.03 -5.81 -18.20
CA ARG A 120 -0.28 -6.94 -17.32
C ARG A 120 -1.73 -7.00 -16.85
N PHE A 121 -2.34 -5.89 -16.41
CA PHE A 121 -3.73 -5.95 -15.96
C PHE A 121 -4.69 -6.18 -17.14
N VAL A 122 -4.45 -5.57 -18.31
CA VAL A 122 -5.28 -5.84 -19.50
C VAL A 122 -5.17 -7.30 -19.91
N GLY A 123 -3.95 -7.83 -19.96
CA GLY A 123 -3.72 -9.25 -20.26
C GLY A 123 -4.33 -10.18 -19.21
N PHE A 124 -4.29 -9.80 -17.93
CA PHE A 124 -4.93 -10.55 -16.84
C PHE A 124 -6.44 -10.60 -17.01
N GLN A 125 -7.07 -9.44 -17.21
CA GLN A 125 -8.53 -9.31 -17.35
C GLN A 125 -9.09 -9.98 -18.61
N LEU A 126 -8.35 -9.98 -19.73
CA LEU A 126 -8.75 -10.71 -20.94
C LEU A 126 -8.71 -12.24 -20.78
N ASN A 127 -8.00 -12.75 -19.77
CA ASN A 127 -7.98 -14.17 -19.45
C ASN A 127 -9.02 -14.55 -18.38
N ASN A 128 -9.75 -13.58 -17.82
CA ASN A 128 -10.88 -13.85 -16.93
C ASN A 128 -12.14 -14.15 -17.77
N ASP A 129 -13.06 -14.96 -17.24
CA ASP A 129 -14.37 -15.27 -17.85
C ASP A 129 -15.32 -14.05 -17.76
N LEU A 130 -14.95 -12.96 -18.43
CA LEU A 130 -15.74 -11.74 -18.48
C LEU A 130 -16.86 -11.86 -19.53
N PRO A 131 -18.02 -11.20 -19.33
CA PRO A 131 -19.11 -11.21 -20.30
C PRO A 131 -18.74 -10.65 -21.69
N SER A 132 -17.74 -9.76 -21.74
CA SER A 132 -17.25 -9.17 -22.99
C SER A 132 -15.91 -8.45 -22.81
N ASP A 133 -15.04 -8.51 -23.82
CA ASP A 133 -13.78 -7.75 -23.89
C ASP A 133 -13.99 -6.22 -23.77
N TRP A 134 -15.18 -5.71 -24.11
CA TRP A 134 -15.53 -4.29 -23.92
C TRP A 134 -15.49 -3.86 -22.44
N VAL A 135 -15.70 -4.79 -21.52
CA VAL A 135 -15.56 -4.55 -20.07
C VAL A 135 -14.11 -4.17 -19.74
N VAL A 136 -13.13 -4.86 -20.34
CA VAL A 136 -11.71 -4.55 -20.16
C VAL A 136 -11.35 -3.17 -20.69
N LEU A 137 -11.97 -2.74 -21.80
CA LEU A 137 -11.81 -1.36 -22.28
C LEU A 137 -12.37 -0.36 -21.27
N GLY A 138 -13.50 -0.66 -20.62
CA GLY A 138 -14.06 0.13 -19.53
C GLY A 138 -13.14 0.23 -18.32
N PHE A 139 -12.52 -0.88 -17.91
CA PHE A 139 -11.51 -0.91 -16.85
C PHE A 139 -10.29 -0.05 -17.19
N TRP A 140 -9.75 -0.21 -18.41
CA TRP A 140 -8.63 0.59 -18.89
C TRP A 140 -8.99 2.08 -18.97
N ALA A 141 -10.18 2.42 -19.46
CA ALA A 141 -10.65 3.80 -19.55
C ALA A 141 -10.81 4.42 -18.14
N GLY A 142 -11.34 3.66 -17.18
CA GLY A 142 -11.42 4.07 -15.77
C GLY A 142 -10.03 4.37 -15.20
N PHE A 143 -9.10 3.42 -15.33
CA PHE A 143 -7.70 3.58 -14.90
C PHE A 143 -7.04 4.83 -15.53
N ALA A 144 -7.12 4.96 -16.86
CA ALA A 144 -6.55 6.09 -17.59
C ALA A 144 -7.18 7.43 -17.14
N LEU A 145 -8.50 7.47 -16.98
CA LEU A 145 -9.22 8.66 -16.51
C LEU A 145 -8.76 9.06 -15.11
N GLY A 146 -8.69 8.12 -14.16
CA GLY A 146 -8.21 8.37 -12.80
C GLY A 146 -6.79 8.93 -12.76
N SER A 147 -5.89 8.38 -13.58
CA SER A 147 -4.51 8.89 -13.71
C SER A 147 -4.47 10.29 -14.35
N ILE A 148 -5.18 10.50 -15.47
CA ILE A 148 -5.19 11.79 -16.20
C ILE A 148 -5.76 12.90 -15.32
N LEU A 149 -6.86 12.65 -14.62
CA LEU A 149 -7.47 13.62 -13.70
C LEU A 149 -6.49 13.99 -12.59
N SER A 150 -5.84 12.99 -11.97
CA SER A 150 -4.87 13.21 -10.90
C SER A 150 -3.66 14.02 -11.36
N TYR A 151 -3.05 13.66 -12.50
CA TYR A 151 -1.95 14.44 -13.06
C TYR A 151 -2.38 15.85 -13.43
N SER A 152 -3.57 16.03 -14.01
CA SER A 152 -4.10 17.34 -14.40
C SER A 152 -4.31 18.25 -13.20
N LEU A 153 -4.86 17.72 -12.09
CA LEU A 153 -5.03 18.47 -10.85
C LEU A 153 -3.69 18.89 -10.25
N ILE A 154 -2.75 17.95 -10.12
CA ILE A 154 -1.43 18.22 -9.51
C ILE A 154 -0.61 19.19 -10.39
N PHE A 155 -0.53 18.95 -11.70
CA PHE A 155 0.17 19.86 -12.61
C PHE A 155 -0.53 21.20 -12.75
N GLY A 156 -1.87 21.25 -12.71
CA GLY A 156 -2.66 22.47 -12.67
C GLY A 156 -2.30 23.33 -11.45
N TYR A 157 -2.27 22.71 -10.27
CA TYR A 157 -1.81 23.37 -9.04
C TYR A 157 -0.39 23.94 -9.21
N PHE A 158 0.57 23.15 -9.70
CA PHE A 158 1.95 23.61 -9.87
C PHE A 158 2.11 24.68 -10.95
N ALA A 159 1.30 24.63 -12.01
CA ALA A 159 1.30 25.65 -13.04
C ALA A 159 0.83 27.02 -12.51
N ILE A 160 -0.02 27.04 -11.48
CA ILE A 160 -0.52 28.26 -10.85
C ILE A 160 0.42 28.74 -9.72
N THR A 161 0.95 27.82 -8.91
CA THR A 161 1.71 28.16 -7.69
C THR A 161 3.20 28.38 -7.89
N ASN A 162 3.81 27.74 -8.89
CA ASN A 162 5.22 27.94 -9.21
C ASN A 162 5.39 29.18 -10.08
N LYS A 163 5.98 30.23 -9.51
CA LYS A 163 6.30 31.46 -10.24
C LYS A 163 7.62 31.29 -10.98
N ASP A 164 7.65 31.71 -12.24
CA ASP A 164 8.86 31.66 -13.06
C ASP A 164 9.94 32.61 -12.52
N PHE A 165 11.22 32.29 -12.79
CA PHE A 165 12.37 33.12 -12.42
C PHE A 165 12.15 34.59 -12.80
N PHE A 166 11.70 34.83 -14.04
CA PHE A 166 11.43 36.19 -14.53
C PHE A 166 10.27 36.86 -13.79
N VAL A 167 9.19 36.16 -13.42
CA VAL A 167 8.08 36.74 -12.64
C VAL A 167 8.50 37.04 -11.19
N LEU A 168 9.36 36.21 -10.61
CA LEU A 168 9.86 36.37 -9.24
C LEU A 168 10.81 37.56 -9.07
N PHE A 169 11.49 37.94 -10.15
CA PHE A 169 12.48 39.02 -10.17
C PHE A 169 12.10 40.22 -11.04
N ALA A 170 11.07 40.16 -11.89
CA ALA A 170 10.55 41.29 -12.66
C ALA A 170 9.75 42.28 -11.79
N GLY A 171 9.40 41.93 -10.56
CA GLY A 171 8.61 42.77 -9.65
C GLY A 171 9.34 43.29 -8.40
N THR A 172 10.66 43.14 -8.29
CA THR A 172 11.43 43.73 -7.17
C THR A 172 12.83 44.17 -7.62
N LEU A 173 12.88 45.17 -8.50
CA LEU A 173 13.79 46.28 -8.24
C LEU A 173 13.15 47.07 -7.07
N ASP A 174 13.92 47.18 -5.99
CA ASP A 174 13.63 47.92 -4.76
C ASP A 174 12.65 47.36 -3.71
N LYS A 175 13.15 47.41 -2.46
CA LYS A 175 12.43 47.33 -1.17
C LYS A 175 11.83 45.98 -0.74
N ARG A 176 12.67 44.96 -0.51
CA ARG A 176 12.51 43.99 0.61
C ARG A 176 13.78 43.19 0.91
N LEU A 177 14.92 43.89 0.95
CA LEU A 177 16.14 43.36 1.56
C LEU A 177 16.15 43.71 3.04
N ARG A 178 15.50 42.89 3.89
CA ARG A 178 15.86 42.65 5.30
C ARG A 178 14.79 41.79 5.98
N LYS A 179 15.26 40.86 6.81
CA LYS A 179 14.53 39.95 7.72
C LYS A 179 14.07 38.60 7.16
N VAL A 180 15.03 37.77 6.75
CA VAL A 180 15.10 36.39 7.27
C VAL A 180 16.56 36.11 7.57
N ARG A 181 16.91 35.94 8.86
CA ARG A 181 18.24 35.44 9.25
C ARG A 181 18.28 33.94 8.94
N LEU A 182 18.48 33.60 7.66
CA LEU A 182 18.94 32.25 7.29
C LEU A 182 20.33 32.07 7.90
N THR A 183 20.52 30.98 8.63
CA THR A 183 21.77 30.57 9.29
C THR A 183 22.92 30.64 8.29
N ARG A 184 23.77 31.68 8.39
CA ARG A 184 24.77 32.05 7.37
C ARG A 184 25.78 30.94 7.07
N ALA A 185 26.06 30.06 8.03
CA ALA A 185 26.96 28.92 7.85
C ALA A 185 26.44 27.91 6.80
N ASN A 186 25.14 27.62 6.79
CA ASN A 186 24.52 26.68 5.86
C ASN A 186 24.38 27.25 4.44
N ALA A 187 24.25 28.57 4.29
CA ALA A 187 24.10 29.24 3.01
C ALA A 187 25.41 29.26 2.19
N ILE A 188 26.56 29.47 2.85
CA ILE A 188 27.87 29.51 2.19
C ILE A 188 28.26 28.12 1.65
N GLN A 189 28.01 27.06 2.42
CA GLN A 189 28.21 25.68 1.95
C GLN A 189 27.29 25.33 0.78
N ARG A 190 26.01 25.76 0.82
CA ARG A 190 25.07 25.60 -0.30
C ARG A 190 25.57 26.28 -1.59
N ILE A 191 26.17 27.47 -1.48
CA ILE A 191 26.73 28.19 -2.64
C ILE A 191 27.98 27.46 -3.18
N LYS A 192 28.83 26.89 -2.31
CA LYS A 192 30.04 26.15 -2.72
C LYS A 192 29.69 24.85 -3.44
N GLU A 193 28.75 24.06 -2.91
CA GLU A 193 28.21 22.86 -3.56
C GLU A 193 27.55 23.19 -4.90
N PHE A 194 26.79 24.29 -4.95
CA PHE A 194 26.15 24.75 -6.18
C PHE A 194 27.16 25.13 -7.26
N LYS A 195 28.37 25.62 -6.93
CA LYS A 195 29.42 26.03 -7.88
C LYS A 195 30.33 24.90 -8.38
N GLY A 196 30.41 23.75 -7.70
CA GLY A 196 31.44 22.74 -7.93
C GLY A 196 31.17 21.67 -8.99
N LYS A 197 29.91 21.48 -9.44
CA LYS A 197 29.57 20.42 -10.41
C LYS A 197 29.35 21.00 -11.81
N ARG A 198 30.14 20.54 -12.79
CA ARG A 198 29.90 20.81 -14.22
C ARG A 198 28.68 20.01 -14.67
N GLU A 199 27.75 20.67 -15.35
CA GLU A 199 26.56 20.04 -15.89
C GLU A 199 26.94 19.12 -17.06
N SER A 200 26.67 17.82 -16.94
CA SER A 200 26.83 16.82 -18.01
C SER A 200 25.65 16.79 -18.98
N VAL A 201 24.63 17.63 -18.75
CA VAL A 201 23.38 17.65 -19.53
C VAL A 201 23.49 18.67 -20.65
N HIS A 202 23.36 18.21 -21.88
CA HIS A 202 23.43 19.07 -23.07
C HIS A 202 22.08 19.32 -23.73
N TYR A 203 21.12 18.39 -23.54
CA TYR A 203 19.78 18.46 -24.12
C TYR A 203 18.74 18.12 -23.06
N TYR A 204 17.55 18.72 -23.14
CA TYR A 204 16.40 18.34 -22.33
C TYR A 204 15.14 18.23 -23.20
N LEU A 205 14.17 17.47 -22.73
CA LEU A 205 12.86 17.36 -23.36
C LEU A 205 11.98 18.53 -22.90
N ASN A 206 11.49 19.34 -23.83
CA ASN A 206 10.57 20.42 -23.50
C ASN A 206 9.12 19.91 -23.33
N LEU A 207 8.20 20.79 -22.92
CA LEU A 207 6.79 20.42 -22.66
C LEU A 207 6.03 19.94 -23.91
N LYS A 208 6.57 20.17 -25.12
CA LYS A 208 6.03 19.65 -26.39
C LYS A 208 6.70 18.34 -26.82
N LEU A 209 7.42 17.69 -25.90
CA LEU A 209 8.20 16.46 -26.14
C LEU A 209 9.24 16.61 -27.26
N LYS A 210 9.80 17.82 -27.45
CA LYS A 210 10.90 18.08 -28.38
C LYS A 210 12.21 18.23 -27.63
N LEU A 211 13.28 17.64 -28.17
CA LEU A 211 14.63 17.80 -27.62
C LEU A 211 15.13 19.22 -27.91
N GLU A 212 15.52 19.94 -26.86
CA GLU A 212 16.00 21.31 -26.91
C GLU A 212 17.38 21.40 -26.24
N PRO A 213 18.35 22.14 -26.81
CA PRO A 213 19.66 22.31 -26.19
C PRO A 213 19.57 23.15 -24.92
N VAL A 214 20.35 22.77 -23.90
CA VAL A 214 20.50 23.57 -22.68
C VAL A 214 21.24 24.85 -23.02
N ARG A 215 20.68 26.01 -22.65
CA ARG A 215 21.32 27.30 -22.90
C ARG A 215 22.60 27.43 -22.06
N PRO A 216 23.77 27.73 -22.65
CA PRO A 216 25.04 27.78 -21.93
C PRO A 216 25.22 29.02 -21.04
N ASP A 217 24.38 30.05 -21.17
CA ASP A 217 24.57 31.37 -20.53
C ASP A 217 24.14 31.44 -19.05
N ILE A 218 24.07 30.29 -18.37
CA ILE A 218 23.63 30.17 -16.97
C ILE A 218 24.67 30.74 -16.00
N SER A 219 25.93 30.87 -16.44
CA SER A 219 27.03 31.44 -15.67
C SER A 219 26.89 32.94 -15.37
N ARG A 220 26.00 33.66 -16.08
CA ARG A 220 25.74 35.09 -15.87
C ARG A 220 24.77 35.40 -14.73
N PHE A 221 24.01 34.41 -14.26
CA PHE A 221 23.05 34.63 -13.18
C PHE A 221 23.70 34.45 -11.81
N GLU A 222 23.43 35.39 -10.90
CA GLU A 222 23.85 35.28 -9.50
C GLU A 222 23.30 34.00 -8.88
N ALA A 223 24.19 33.13 -8.38
CA ALA A 223 23.81 31.86 -7.74
C ALA A 223 22.74 32.02 -6.65
N GLN A 224 22.71 33.17 -5.96
CA GLN A 224 21.70 33.48 -4.95
C GLN A 224 20.28 33.61 -5.53
N LYS A 225 20.13 34.16 -6.75
CA LYS A 225 18.83 34.31 -7.43
C LYS A 225 18.32 32.96 -7.93
N LEU A 226 19.21 32.12 -8.47
CA LEU A 226 18.87 30.75 -8.91
C LEU A 226 18.44 29.87 -7.72
N LEU A 227 19.14 29.96 -6.59
CA LEU A 227 18.79 29.22 -5.37
C LEU A 227 17.40 29.62 -4.84
N LYS A 228 17.01 30.88 -4.95
CA LYS A 228 15.69 31.36 -4.49
C LYS A 228 14.53 30.71 -5.26
N VAL A 229 14.70 30.46 -6.57
CA VAL A 229 13.69 29.76 -7.37
C VAL A 229 13.55 28.30 -6.92
N PHE A 230 14.66 27.60 -6.67
CA PHE A 230 14.59 26.25 -6.13
C PHE A 230 13.95 26.22 -4.73
N ASP A 231 14.31 27.15 -3.84
CA ASP A 231 13.76 27.21 -2.49
C ASP A 231 12.25 27.47 -2.48
N GLN A 232 11.73 28.32 -3.40
CA GLN A 232 10.28 28.50 -3.54
C GLN A 232 9.59 27.23 -4.06
N ASN A 233 10.12 26.62 -5.12
CA ASN A 233 9.54 25.38 -5.66
C ASN A 233 9.57 24.26 -4.60
N HIS A 234 10.65 24.15 -3.82
CA HIS A 234 10.76 23.17 -2.73
C HIS A 234 9.73 23.42 -1.63
N LEU A 235 9.45 24.68 -1.28
CA LEU A 235 8.40 25.00 -0.31
C LEU A 235 7.02 24.58 -0.81
N ASN A 236 6.69 24.89 -2.07
CA ASN A 236 5.43 24.48 -2.68
C ASN A 236 5.28 22.95 -2.70
N LEU A 237 6.36 22.23 -3.06
CA LEU A 237 6.41 20.77 -3.02
C LEU A 237 6.14 20.23 -1.62
N PHE A 238 6.84 20.76 -0.61
CA PHE A 238 6.65 20.37 0.78
C PHE A 238 5.22 20.60 1.27
N LEU A 239 4.60 21.75 0.93
CA LEU A 239 3.24 22.07 1.34
C LEU A 239 2.20 21.11 0.75
N ILE A 240 2.34 20.71 -0.52
CA ILE A 240 1.44 19.71 -1.12
C ILE A 240 1.63 18.35 -0.46
N GLN A 241 2.88 17.91 -0.28
CA GLN A 241 3.15 16.61 0.34
C GLN A 241 2.54 16.54 1.75
N LEU A 242 2.72 17.60 2.56
CA LEU A 242 2.10 17.71 3.87
C LEU A 242 0.58 17.70 3.78
N GLY A 243 -0.01 18.46 2.85
CA GLY A 243 -1.46 18.49 2.63
C GLY A 243 -2.03 17.12 2.24
N LEU A 244 -1.34 16.36 1.38
CA LEU A 244 -1.74 15.01 0.99
C LEU A 244 -1.68 14.03 2.17
N ILE A 245 -0.61 14.07 2.97
CA ILE A 245 -0.49 13.22 4.16
C ILE A 245 -1.60 13.54 5.16
N VAL A 246 -1.83 14.84 5.45
CA VAL A 246 -2.92 15.27 6.35
C VAL A 246 -4.29 14.86 5.81
N PHE A 247 -4.51 14.94 4.49
CA PHE A 247 -5.75 14.50 3.87
C PHE A 247 -5.97 12.99 4.05
N VAL A 248 -4.94 12.16 3.83
CA VAL A 248 -5.02 10.71 4.04
C VAL A 248 -5.31 10.38 5.51
N LEU A 249 -4.63 11.02 6.46
CA LEU A 249 -4.90 10.84 7.89
C LEU A 249 -6.30 11.31 8.27
N PHE A 250 -6.79 12.39 7.65
CA PHE A 250 -8.15 12.89 7.86
C PHE A 250 -9.21 11.87 7.41
N LEU A 251 -8.96 11.10 6.34
CA LEU A 251 -9.87 10.01 5.94
C LEU A 251 -9.95 8.90 6.99
N GLY A 252 -8.96 8.78 7.89
CA GLY A 252 -8.99 7.83 8.99
C GLY A 252 -10.12 8.04 9.99
N PHE A 253 -10.65 9.28 10.11
CA PHE A 253 -11.85 9.54 10.92
C PHE A 253 -13.10 8.85 10.36
N PHE A 254 -13.09 8.47 9.09
CA PHE A 254 -14.22 7.88 8.38
C PHE A 254 -13.94 6.43 7.96
N LYS A 255 -13.00 5.74 8.62
CA LYS A 255 -12.60 4.36 8.24
C LYS A 255 -13.73 3.33 8.29
N GLU A 256 -14.77 3.56 9.09
CA GLU A 256 -15.94 2.69 9.18
C GLU A 256 -16.92 2.86 8.01
N GLN A 257 -16.70 3.85 7.13
CA GLN A 257 -17.56 4.12 5.98
C GLN A 257 -16.98 3.43 4.73
N GLU A 258 -17.62 2.35 4.29
CA GLU A 258 -17.16 1.52 3.16
C GLU A 258 -16.85 2.32 1.89
N PHE A 259 -17.67 3.32 1.54
CA PHE A 259 -17.43 4.16 0.36
C PHE A 259 -16.18 5.04 0.45
N LEU A 260 -15.61 5.24 1.64
CA LEU A 260 -14.35 5.97 1.84
C LEU A 260 -13.13 5.03 1.96
N GLN A 261 -13.36 3.72 2.02
CA GLN A 261 -12.30 2.72 2.04
C GLN A 261 -11.77 2.49 0.62
N PHE A 262 -10.51 2.84 0.39
CA PHE A 262 -9.90 2.65 -0.92
C PHE A 262 -9.58 1.19 -1.20
N PRO A 263 -9.54 0.78 -2.48
CA PRO A 263 -9.00 -0.52 -2.87
C PRO A 263 -7.65 -0.77 -2.23
N ALA A 264 -7.41 -2.01 -1.79
CA ALA A 264 -6.22 -2.46 -1.09
C ALA A 264 -4.93 -2.08 -1.83
N ALA A 265 -4.89 -2.27 -3.15
CA ALA A 265 -3.75 -1.87 -3.98
C ALA A 265 -3.55 -0.35 -4.05
N MET A 266 -4.64 0.44 -4.10
CA MET A 266 -4.54 1.90 -4.02
C MET A 266 -3.99 2.31 -2.65
N SER A 267 -4.51 1.76 -1.57
CA SER A 267 -4.06 2.04 -0.19
C SER A 267 -2.58 1.71 0.00
N ALA A 268 -2.15 0.53 -0.44
CA ALA A 268 -0.74 0.12 -0.42
C ALA A 268 0.15 1.05 -1.27
N THR A 269 -0.33 1.45 -2.45
CA THR A 269 0.37 2.38 -3.33
C THR A 269 0.53 3.78 -2.70
N LEU A 270 -0.51 4.28 -2.01
CA LEU A 270 -0.47 5.53 -1.27
C LEU A 270 0.49 5.45 -0.09
N LEU A 271 0.50 4.33 0.64
CA LEU A 271 1.46 4.08 1.73
C LEU A 271 2.90 4.18 1.21
N LEU A 272 3.21 3.51 0.09
CA LEU A 272 4.51 3.60 -0.57
C LEU A 272 4.83 5.04 -1.03
N ALA A 273 3.84 5.79 -1.51
CA ALA A 273 3.99 7.20 -1.87
C ALA A 273 4.37 8.05 -0.64
N ILE A 274 3.72 7.85 0.51
CA ILE A 274 4.04 8.52 1.76
C ILE A 274 5.46 8.19 2.21
N LEU A 275 5.86 6.91 2.17
CA LEU A 275 7.23 6.48 2.48
C LEU A 275 8.27 7.20 1.59
N ILE A 276 8.02 7.29 0.28
CA ILE A 276 8.88 8.04 -0.66
C ILE A 276 8.99 9.51 -0.24
N MET A 277 7.86 10.17 0.04
CA MET A 277 7.84 11.58 0.43
C MET A 277 8.59 11.82 1.75
N MET A 278 8.45 10.92 2.73
CA MET A 278 9.18 10.98 4.00
C MET A 278 10.70 10.84 3.80
N VAL A 279 11.15 9.89 2.97
CA VAL A 279 12.57 9.76 2.61
C VAL A 279 13.08 11.05 1.97
N GLY A 280 12.28 11.67 1.11
CA GLY A 280 12.59 12.99 0.55
C GLY A 280 12.77 14.06 1.61
N ALA A 281 11.80 14.21 2.52
CA ALA A 281 11.82 15.21 3.57
C ALA A 281 13.03 15.04 4.51
N LEU A 282 13.30 13.81 4.95
CA LEU A 282 14.47 13.47 5.78
C LEU A 282 15.78 13.77 5.05
N SER A 283 15.89 13.36 3.78
CA SER A 283 17.07 13.64 2.95
C SER A 283 17.32 15.13 2.77
N PHE A 284 16.26 15.91 2.64
CA PHE A 284 16.35 17.36 2.51
C PHE A 284 16.83 18.06 3.80
N TRP A 285 16.32 17.65 4.97
CA TRP A 285 16.70 18.26 6.26
C TRP A 285 18.07 17.79 6.76
N LEU A 286 18.34 16.49 6.67
CA LEU A 286 19.50 15.85 7.30
C LEU A 286 20.70 15.69 6.35
N ARG A 287 20.50 15.90 5.04
CA ARG A 287 21.55 15.82 4.00
C ARG A 287 22.36 14.51 4.08
N SER A 288 23.68 14.60 4.29
CA SER A 288 24.59 13.45 4.37
C SER A 288 24.33 12.56 5.58
N TRP A 289 23.62 13.05 6.60
CA TRP A 289 23.24 12.26 7.77
C TRP A 289 21.94 11.49 7.59
N ALA A 290 21.19 11.74 6.51
CA ALA A 290 19.88 11.14 6.30
C ALA A 290 19.91 9.60 6.36
N THR A 291 20.88 8.96 5.70
CA THR A 291 21.03 7.49 5.73
C THR A 291 21.30 6.98 7.14
N VAL A 292 22.20 7.62 7.88
CA VAL A 292 22.51 7.25 9.28
C VAL A 292 21.27 7.45 10.15
N THR A 293 20.54 8.55 9.99
CA THR A 293 19.33 8.81 10.76
C THR A 293 18.23 7.80 10.46
N VAL A 294 18.00 7.42 9.20
CA VAL A 294 17.02 6.38 8.85
C VAL A 294 17.39 5.06 9.52
N LEU A 295 18.65 4.66 9.49
CA LEU A 295 19.10 3.44 10.18
C LEU A 295 18.87 3.53 11.69
N VAL A 296 19.24 4.65 12.32
CA VAL A 296 18.99 4.87 13.75
C VAL A 296 17.49 4.84 14.06
N LEU A 297 16.64 5.46 13.23
CA LEU A 297 15.18 5.43 13.42
C LEU A 297 14.63 4.01 13.33
N ILE A 298 15.11 3.17 12.40
CA ILE A 298 14.74 1.75 12.32
C ILE A 298 15.16 1.01 13.59
N PHE A 299 16.39 1.21 14.07
CA PHE A 299 16.86 0.61 15.31
C PHE A 299 16.06 1.07 16.53
N LEU A 300 15.74 2.37 16.62
CA LEU A 300 14.93 2.92 17.70
C LEU A 300 13.49 2.39 17.63
N ALA A 301 12.89 2.32 16.43
CA ALA A 301 11.56 1.74 16.25
C ALA A 301 11.52 0.29 16.71
N ASN A 302 12.50 -0.53 16.31
CA ASN A 302 12.62 -1.93 16.75
C ASN A 302 12.92 -2.07 18.26
N PHE A 303 13.67 -1.14 18.84
CA PHE A 303 13.92 -1.15 20.29
C PHE A 303 12.64 -0.79 21.05
N PHE A 304 11.98 0.30 20.65
CA PHE A 304 10.80 0.82 21.30
C PHE A 304 9.52 0.02 21.00
N SER A 305 9.49 -0.80 19.93
CA SER A 305 8.37 -1.70 19.63
C SER A 305 8.15 -2.78 20.69
N ASN A 306 9.07 -2.96 21.64
CA ASN A 306 8.88 -3.86 22.78
C ASN A 306 8.20 -3.19 23.98
N TYR A 307 8.02 -1.87 23.95
CA TYR A 307 7.40 -1.12 25.05
C TYR A 307 5.90 -0.93 24.78
N SER A 308 5.10 -0.98 25.84
CA SER A 308 3.63 -0.92 25.79
C SER A 308 3.02 0.34 25.16
N PHE A 309 3.80 1.42 25.01
CA PHE A 309 3.30 2.64 24.34
C PHE A 309 3.30 2.53 22.81
N LEU A 310 4.15 1.67 22.22
CA LEU A 310 4.17 1.37 20.78
C LEU A 310 3.67 -0.04 20.47
N ASN A 311 3.82 -0.98 21.40
CA ASN A 311 3.24 -2.30 21.31
C ASN A 311 1.80 -2.26 21.85
N ARG A 312 0.83 -2.06 20.95
CA ARG A 312 -0.59 -2.26 21.26
C ARG A 312 -0.96 -3.68 20.83
N PRO A 313 -1.02 -4.65 21.74
CA PRO A 313 -1.42 -6.00 21.37
C PRO A 313 -2.84 -5.98 20.83
N HIS A 314 -3.07 -6.68 19.73
CA HIS A 314 -4.42 -6.94 19.26
C HIS A 314 -5.07 -7.96 20.18
N GLU A 315 -6.10 -7.52 20.90
CA GLU A 315 -6.87 -8.37 21.80
C GLU A 315 -7.79 -9.28 20.98
N ALA A 316 -7.61 -10.59 21.12
CA ALA A 316 -8.55 -11.57 20.57
C ALA A 316 -9.93 -11.38 21.22
N PHE A 317 -10.96 -11.32 20.38
CA PHE A 317 -12.33 -11.13 20.81
C PHE A 317 -12.77 -12.21 21.81
N GLY A 318 -13.47 -11.80 22.87
CA GLY A 318 -14.01 -12.71 23.88
C GLY A 318 -13.00 -13.19 24.94
N MET A 319 -11.73 -12.77 24.87
CA MET A 319 -10.77 -13.02 25.95
C MET A 319 -10.78 -11.87 26.97
N ASP A 320 -10.60 -12.21 28.25
CA ASP A 320 -10.47 -11.23 29.33
C ASP A 320 -9.00 -10.84 29.52
N TYR A 321 -8.66 -9.59 29.17
CA TYR A 321 -7.31 -9.03 29.33
C TYR A 321 -7.16 -8.21 30.62
N THR A 322 -8.19 -8.16 31.46
CA THR A 322 -8.10 -7.50 32.78
C THR A 322 -7.40 -8.37 33.83
N VAL A 323 -7.34 -9.68 33.58
CA VAL A 323 -6.65 -10.64 34.45
C VAL A 323 -5.15 -10.70 34.16
N ALA A 324 -4.37 -11.03 35.19
CA ALA A 324 -2.93 -11.19 35.03
C ALA A 324 -2.62 -12.32 34.04
N ALA A 325 -1.82 -12.01 33.02
CA ALA A 325 -1.41 -12.99 32.02
C ALA A 325 -0.67 -14.16 32.66
N THR A 326 -1.11 -15.38 32.36
CA THR A 326 -0.43 -16.59 32.84
C THR A 326 0.89 -16.77 32.07
N PRO A 327 2.04 -16.94 32.74
CA PRO A 327 3.31 -17.13 32.05
C PRO A 327 3.29 -18.39 31.16
N TYR A 328 3.62 -18.22 29.88
CA TYR A 328 3.76 -19.34 28.94
C TYR A 328 5.14 -19.98 29.07
N THR A 329 5.32 -20.82 30.10
CA THR A 329 6.57 -21.54 30.37
C THR A 329 6.34 -23.05 30.37
N LEU A 330 7.40 -23.82 30.07
CA LEU A 330 7.34 -25.29 30.16
C LEU A 330 6.96 -25.77 31.57
N GLU A 331 7.42 -25.06 32.60
CA GLU A 331 7.08 -25.34 33.99
C GLU A 331 5.57 -25.17 34.22
N ASN A 332 4.98 -24.05 33.82
CA ASN A 332 3.53 -23.84 33.95
C ASN A 332 2.74 -24.87 33.12
N LEU A 333 3.16 -25.17 31.89
CA LEU A 333 2.52 -26.19 31.06
C LEU A 333 2.58 -27.58 31.71
N SER A 334 3.72 -27.95 32.29
CA SER A 334 3.86 -29.20 33.04
C SER A 334 3.02 -29.21 34.31
N GLY A 335 2.88 -28.05 34.97
CA GLY A 335 2.05 -27.85 36.14
C GLY A 335 0.56 -28.04 35.85
N LEU A 336 0.10 -27.75 34.64
CA LEU A 336 -1.28 -28.00 34.19
C LEU A 336 -1.58 -29.50 33.98
N LEU A 337 -0.56 -30.30 33.65
CA LEU A 337 -0.67 -31.73 33.35
C LEU A 337 -0.58 -32.62 34.61
N GLN A 338 -1.36 -32.30 35.65
CA GLN A 338 -1.45 -33.16 36.83
C GLN A 338 -2.31 -34.41 36.55
N PRO A 339 -2.01 -35.57 37.17
CA PRO A 339 -2.80 -36.79 37.02
C PRO A 339 -4.30 -36.59 37.28
N ASP A 340 -4.65 -35.78 38.28
CA ASP A 340 -6.04 -35.48 38.62
C ASP A 340 -6.75 -34.64 37.54
N THR A 341 -6.05 -33.68 36.94
CA THR A 341 -6.57 -32.88 35.82
C THR A 341 -6.78 -33.76 34.60
N LEU A 342 -5.80 -34.60 34.28
CA LEU A 342 -5.89 -35.53 33.15
C LEU A 342 -7.05 -36.51 33.31
N GLU A 343 -7.26 -37.06 34.51
CA GLU A 343 -8.37 -37.98 34.76
C GLU A 343 -9.73 -37.26 34.71
N LYS A 344 -9.81 -36.00 35.17
CA LYS A 344 -11.03 -35.18 35.02
C LYS A 344 -11.32 -34.90 33.54
N ASP A 345 -10.34 -34.50 32.75
CA ASP A 345 -10.49 -34.23 31.32
C ASP A 345 -10.89 -35.50 30.56
N ARG A 346 -10.31 -36.65 30.91
CA ARG A 346 -10.67 -37.95 30.35
C ARG A 346 -12.12 -38.31 30.67
N LYS A 347 -12.55 -38.17 31.92
CA LYS A 347 -13.95 -38.42 32.33
C LYS A 347 -14.92 -37.48 31.61
N ASN A 348 -14.57 -36.20 31.48
CA ASN A 348 -15.39 -35.22 30.76
C ASN A 348 -15.52 -35.60 29.28
N THR A 349 -14.42 -35.96 28.62
CA THR A 349 -14.42 -36.40 27.21
C THR A 349 -15.26 -37.66 27.03
N ILE A 350 -15.16 -38.64 27.93
CA ILE A 350 -16.01 -39.84 27.92
C ILE A 350 -17.49 -39.46 28.04
N GLN A 351 -17.83 -38.52 28.93
CA GLN A 351 -19.21 -38.07 29.09
C GLN A 351 -19.75 -37.40 27.82
N ILE A 352 -18.93 -36.58 27.14
CA ILE A 352 -19.30 -35.96 25.85
C ILE A 352 -19.59 -37.06 24.81
N LEU A 353 -18.72 -38.07 24.71
CA LEU A 353 -18.88 -39.18 23.76
C LEU A 353 -20.10 -40.07 24.07
N GLU A 354 -20.38 -40.35 25.35
CA GLU A 354 -21.59 -41.09 25.75
C GLU A 354 -22.87 -40.28 25.47
N ASN A 355 -22.85 -38.97 25.70
CA ASN A 355 -23.96 -38.08 25.35
C ASN A 355 -24.21 -38.07 23.83
N TRP A 356 -23.14 -37.97 23.03
CA TRP A 356 -23.23 -38.06 21.56
C TRP A 356 -23.80 -39.42 21.13
N LYS A 357 -23.22 -40.52 21.63
CA LYS A 357 -23.65 -41.88 21.31
C LYS A 357 -25.13 -42.12 21.63
N SER A 358 -25.66 -41.50 22.68
CA SER A 358 -27.07 -41.62 23.09
C SER A 358 -28.08 -41.08 22.06
N GLN A 359 -27.61 -40.30 21.06
CA GLN A 359 -28.46 -39.74 20.00
C GLN A 359 -28.77 -40.76 18.88
N PHE A 360 -28.14 -41.94 18.90
CA PHE A 360 -28.27 -42.98 17.87
C PHE A 360 -28.94 -44.24 18.41
N THR A 361 -29.40 -45.10 17.51
CA THR A 361 -30.05 -46.37 17.86
C THR A 361 -29.09 -47.32 18.59
N VAL A 362 -29.64 -48.04 19.56
CA VAL A 362 -28.88 -48.82 20.56
C VAL A 362 -28.16 -50.04 19.96
N ASP A 363 -28.58 -50.51 18.79
CA ASP A 363 -28.17 -51.80 18.24
C ASP A 363 -26.76 -51.81 17.61
N SER A 364 -26.10 -50.65 17.43
CA SER A 364 -24.74 -50.58 16.89
C SER A 364 -23.97 -49.34 17.33
N LEU A 365 -22.63 -49.40 17.32
CA LEU A 365 -21.79 -48.22 17.54
C LEU A 365 -21.98 -47.21 16.40
N PRO A 366 -22.26 -45.93 16.70
CA PRO A 366 -22.38 -44.91 15.66
C PRO A 366 -21.03 -44.68 14.98
N LYS A 367 -21.06 -44.37 13.68
CA LYS A 367 -19.85 -43.99 12.93
C LYS A 367 -19.38 -42.62 13.40
N LEU A 368 -18.12 -42.50 13.77
CA LEU A 368 -17.49 -41.22 14.10
C LEU A 368 -16.99 -40.56 12.80
N VAL A 369 -17.36 -39.31 12.57
CA VAL A 369 -16.84 -38.49 11.46
C VAL A 369 -15.97 -37.38 12.03
N ILE A 370 -14.80 -37.21 11.45
CA ILE A 370 -13.86 -36.12 11.74
C ILE A 370 -13.66 -35.35 10.45
N VAL A 371 -13.89 -34.04 10.49
CA VAL A 371 -13.64 -33.14 9.36
C VAL A 371 -12.29 -32.49 9.56
N ALA A 372 -11.45 -32.55 8.53
CA ALA A 372 -10.13 -31.95 8.51
C ALA A 372 -10.01 -30.94 7.36
N ALA A 373 -9.93 -29.64 7.66
CA ALA A 373 -9.86 -28.57 6.66
C ALA A 373 -8.46 -27.94 6.54
N SER A 374 -7.94 -27.86 5.31
CA SER A 374 -6.69 -27.17 5.03
C SER A 374 -6.83 -25.64 5.07
N GLY A 375 -5.73 -24.95 5.36
CA GLY A 375 -5.65 -23.49 5.23
C GLY A 375 -5.63 -23.01 3.78
N GLY A 376 -5.93 -21.73 3.58
CA GLY A 376 -5.91 -21.09 2.27
C GLY A 376 -6.67 -19.76 2.23
N GLY A 377 -6.65 -19.02 3.35
CA GLY A 377 -7.36 -17.75 3.50
C GLY A 377 -8.87 -17.89 3.26
N GLN A 378 -9.46 -16.82 2.74
CA GLN A 378 -10.90 -16.71 2.53
C GLN A 378 -11.46 -17.75 1.57
N ARG A 379 -10.71 -18.11 0.51
CA ARG A 379 -11.12 -19.18 -0.43
C ARG A 379 -11.27 -20.53 0.27
N ALA A 380 -10.35 -20.88 1.18
CA ALA A 380 -10.47 -22.11 1.96
C ALA A 380 -11.64 -22.05 2.94
N ALA A 381 -11.91 -20.89 3.53
CA ALA A 381 -13.07 -20.70 4.40
C ALA A 381 -14.38 -20.93 3.63
N LEU A 382 -14.56 -20.25 2.49
CA LEU A 382 -15.72 -20.38 1.62
C LEU A 382 -15.93 -21.83 1.15
N TRP A 383 -14.86 -22.46 0.65
CA TRP A 383 -14.92 -23.83 0.16
C TRP A 383 -15.28 -24.82 1.27
N THR A 384 -14.67 -24.67 2.45
CA THR A 384 -14.94 -25.54 3.59
C THR A 384 -16.38 -25.41 4.06
N PHE A 385 -16.87 -24.17 4.19
CA PHE A 385 -18.26 -23.92 4.56
C PHE A 385 -19.22 -24.54 3.53
N ARG A 386 -19.02 -24.32 2.23
CA ARG A 386 -19.87 -24.90 1.17
C ARG A 386 -19.87 -26.43 1.21
N VAL A 387 -18.71 -27.06 1.35
CA VAL A 387 -18.62 -28.54 1.46
C VAL A 387 -19.42 -29.05 2.67
N LEU A 388 -19.38 -28.32 3.79
CA LEU A 388 -20.17 -28.68 4.97
C LEU A 388 -21.68 -28.49 4.77
N GLN A 389 -22.10 -27.46 4.04
CA GLN A 389 -23.50 -27.31 3.63
C GLN A 389 -23.96 -28.49 2.76
N GLU A 390 -23.16 -28.89 1.76
CA GLU A 390 -23.47 -30.06 0.92
C GLU A 390 -23.55 -31.35 1.75
N ILE A 391 -22.61 -31.56 2.67
CA ILE A 391 -22.64 -32.69 3.61
C ILE A 391 -23.89 -32.65 4.49
N HIS A 392 -24.30 -31.47 4.94
CA HIS A 392 -25.51 -31.29 5.73
C HIS A 392 -26.77 -31.55 4.92
N GLN A 393 -26.79 -31.18 3.65
CA GLN A 393 -27.93 -31.43 2.77
C GLN A 393 -28.16 -32.94 2.54
N ILE A 394 -27.07 -33.72 2.47
CA ILE A 394 -27.16 -35.18 2.31
C ILE A 394 -27.95 -35.81 3.46
N HIS A 395 -29.03 -36.48 3.10
CA HIS A 395 -29.94 -37.13 4.04
C HIS A 395 -30.48 -36.21 5.15
N GLN A 396 -30.64 -34.90 4.91
CA GLN A 396 -31.19 -33.96 5.89
C GLN A 396 -30.39 -33.91 7.21
N GLY A 397 -29.07 -33.79 7.10
CA GLY A 397 -28.18 -33.53 8.23
C GLY A 397 -27.79 -34.77 9.03
N GLN A 398 -28.13 -35.99 8.56
CA GLN A 398 -27.77 -37.22 9.26
C GLN A 398 -26.25 -37.39 9.35
N ILE A 399 -25.50 -37.03 8.31
CA ILE A 399 -24.03 -37.05 8.36
C ILE A 399 -23.51 -36.03 9.37
N THR A 400 -24.09 -34.83 9.42
CA THR A 400 -23.68 -33.77 10.36
C THR A 400 -23.75 -34.22 11.81
N LYS A 401 -24.77 -35.00 12.19
CA LYS A 401 -24.89 -35.57 13.55
C LYS A 401 -23.75 -36.51 13.92
N HIS A 402 -23.10 -37.12 12.93
CA HIS A 402 -21.94 -38.00 13.16
C HIS A 402 -20.61 -37.23 13.28
N ILE A 403 -20.59 -35.91 13.01
CA ILE A 403 -19.38 -35.10 13.08
C ILE A 403 -19.12 -34.65 14.52
N GLU A 404 -18.04 -35.15 15.11
CA GLU A 404 -17.66 -34.82 16.50
C GLU A 404 -16.43 -33.93 16.61
N LEU A 405 -15.65 -33.82 15.53
CA LEU A 405 -14.46 -32.99 15.51
C LEU A 405 -14.32 -32.29 14.17
N PHE A 406 -14.23 -30.97 14.25
CA PHE A 406 -13.68 -30.11 13.21
C PHE A 406 -12.23 -29.77 13.58
N THR A 407 -11.32 -29.94 12.65
CA THR A 407 -9.90 -29.65 12.86
C THR A 407 -9.27 -29.12 11.58
N GLY A 408 -8.32 -28.20 11.68
CA GLY A 408 -7.76 -27.64 10.46
C GLY A 408 -6.73 -26.55 10.69
N ALA A 409 -6.49 -25.75 9.65
CA ALA A 409 -5.64 -24.57 9.72
C ALA A 409 -6.28 -23.35 9.06
N SER A 410 -5.99 -22.16 9.60
CA SER A 410 -6.28 -20.85 8.98
C SER A 410 -7.74 -20.74 8.50
N GLY A 411 -7.97 -20.32 7.24
CA GLY A 411 -9.30 -20.15 6.67
C GLY A 411 -10.19 -21.39 6.72
N GLY A 412 -9.64 -22.61 6.62
CA GLY A 412 -10.44 -23.84 6.76
C GLY A 412 -11.17 -23.90 8.10
N VAL A 413 -10.46 -23.58 9.20
CA VAL A 413 -11.05 -23.54 10.55
C VAL A 413 -12.11 -22.45 10.66
N LEU A 414 -11.96 -21.32 9.96
CA LEU A 414 -12.99 -20.27 9.96
C LEU A 414 -14.29 -20.76 9.31
N GLY A 415 -14.19 -21.48 8.18
CA GLY A 415 -15.34 -22.11 7.53
C GLY A 415 -16.02 -23.16 8.41
N GLU A 416 -15.23 -24.03 9.05
CA GLU A 416 -15.73 -25.02 10.02
C GLU A 416 -16.41 -24.35 11.22
N ALA A 417 -15.79 -23.34 11.81
CA ALA A 417 -16.30 -22.65 12.98
C ALA A 417 -17.62 -21.94 12.70
N LEU A 418 -17.73 -21.26 11.55
CA LEU A 418 -18.98 -20.61 11.13
C LEU A 418 -20.08 -21.65 10.91
N PHE A 419 -19.81 -22.72 10.16
CA PHE A 419 -20.80 -23.78 9.92
C PHE A 419 -21.27 -24.42 11.23
N ARG A 420 -20.33 -24.77 12.12
CA ARG A 420 -20.63 -25.37 13.42
C ARG A 420 -21.51 -24.45 14.27
N GLU A 421 -21.24 -23.15 14.29
CA GLU A 421 -22.01 -22.18 15.07
C GLU A 421 -23.42 -21.97 14.51
N VAL A 422 -23.56 -21.84 13.19
CA VAL A 422 -24.88 -21.75 12.52
C VAL A 422 -25.68 -23.02 12.78
N TYR A 423 -25.05 -24.20 12.62
CA TYR A 423 -25.69 -25.48 12.94
C TYR A 423 -26.15 -25.55 14.39
N LEU A 424 -25.30 -25.18 15.36
CA LEU A 424 -25.68 -25.15 16.77
C LEU A 424 -26.90 -24.26 17.03
N ARG A 425 -26.93 -23.06 16.44
CA ARG A 425 -28.06 -22.12 16.62
C ARG A 425 -29.34 -22.64 15.99
N SER A 426 -29.25 -23.30 14.83
CA SER A 426 -30.40 -23.90 14.14
C SER A 426 -31.14 -24.95 14.97
N LEU A 427 -30.48 -25.56 15.97
CA LEU A 427 -31.10 -26.54 16.87
C LEU A 427 -32.11 -25.91 17.83
N SER A 428 -32.00 -24.61 18.10
CA SER A 428 -32.87 -23.88 19.05
C SER A 428 -33.64 -22.73 18.42
N ASP A 429 -33.18 -22.20 17.29
CA ASP A 429 -33.76 -21.04 16.62
C ASP A 429 -33.90 -21.32 15.11
N GLN A 430 -35.14 -21.35 14.64
CA GLN A 430 -35.47 -21.63 13.24
C GLN A 430 -35.05 -20.52 12.26
N ASN A 431 -34.64 -19.35 12.77
CA ASN A 431 -34.11 -18.28 11.93
C ASN A 431 -32.71 -18.57 11.38
N PHE A 432 -32.01 -19.58 11.92
CA PHE A 432 -30.71 -20.02 11.43
C PHE A 432 -30.88 -21.28 10.58
N ASP A 433 -30.60 -21.18 9.29
CA ASP A 433 -30.57 -22.33 8.37
C ASP A 433 -29.13 -22.61 7.94
N PRO A 434 -28.53 -23.76 8.30
CA PRO A 434 -27.18 -24.11 7.88
C PRO A 434 -26.98 -24.15 6.36
N LEU A 435 -28.04 -24.27 5.57
CA LEU A 435 -28.01 -24.31 4.10
C LEU A 435 -28.17 -22.93 3.45
N ASP A 436 -28.36 -21.87 4.24
CA ASP A 436 -28.55 -20.52 3.70
C ASP A 436 -27.28 -20.04 2.97
N GLU A 437 -27.45 -19.59 1.73
CA GLU A 437 -26.36 -19.09 0.90
C GLU A 437 -25.84 -17.73 1.38
N GLN A 438 -26.60 -16.99 2.20
CA GLN A 438 -26.15 -15.70 2.75
C GLN A 438 -24.80 -15.79 3.49
N TYR A 439 -24.52 -16.95 4.10
CA TYR A 439 -23.28 -17.17 4.83
C TYR A 439 -22.08 -17.32 3.88
N LEU A 440 -22.30 -17.81 2.66
CA LEU A 440 -21.26 -17.85 1.62
C LEU A 440 -20.90 -16.42 1.19
N ASP A 441 -21.90 -15.57 0.99
CA ASP A 441 -21.70 -14.16 0.65
C ASP A 441 -20.93 -13.44 1.76
N GLN A 442 -21.36 -13.56 3.01
CA GLN A 442 -20.67 -12.95 4.16
C GLN A 442 -19.25 -13.46 4.34
N LEU A 443 -19.00 -14.76 4.15
CA LEU A 443 -17.68 -15.35 4.31
C LEU A 443 -16.74 -14.99 3.15
N SER A 444 -17.28 -14.68 1.97
CA SER A 444 -16.52 -14.28 0.78
C SER A 444 -16.32 -12.76 0.63
N ALA A 445 -17.02 -11.95 1.42
CA ALA A 445 -16.94 -10.49 1.38
C ALA A 445 -15.52 -9.96 1.68
N ASP A 446 -15.08 -8.95 0.92
CA ASP A 446 -13.74 -8.39 1.08
C ASP A 446 -13.44 -7.87 2.50
N ASN A 447 -12.30 -8.30 3.01
CA ASN A 447 -11.74 -7.84 4.27
C ASN A 447 -10.39 -7.13 4.09
N LEU A 448 -9.77 -7.24 2.91
CA LEU A 448 -8.44 -6.70 2.67
C LEU A 448 -8.48 -5.20 2.42
N ASN A 449 -9.49 -4.66 1.73
CA ASN A 449 -9.60 -3.21 1.57
C ASN A 449 -9.73 -2.51 2.94
N PRO A 450 -10.66 -2.90 3.84
CA PRO A 450 -10.74 -2.31 5.18
C PRO A 450 -9.45 -2.42 5.98
N ILE A 451 -8.77 -3.58 5.93
CA ILE A 451 -7.52 -3.82 6.69
C ILE A 451 -6.39 -2.93 6.18
N ILE A 452 -6.11 -2.93 4.87
CA ILE A 452 -4.99 -2.15 4.31
C ILE A 452 -5.32 -0.64 4.35
N PHE A 453 -6.59 -0.27 4.20
CA PHE A 453 -7.01 1.12 4.40
C PHE A 453 -6.78 1.57 5.84
N THR A 454 -7.14 0.76 6.84
CA THR A 454 -6.88 1.06 8.26
C THR A 454 -5.40 1.22 8.54
N LEU A 455 -4.56 0.33 7.98
CA LEU A 455 -3.10 0.44 8.05
C LEU A 455 -2.60 1.79 7.50
N LEU A 456 -3.16 2.26 6.38
CA LEU A 456 -2.79 3.53 5.74
C LEU A 456 -3.19 4.76 6.59
N VAL A 457 -4.36 4.73 7.23
CA VAL A 457 -4.95 5.95 7.82
C VAL A 457 -4.84 6.03 9.34
N ASN A 458 -4.57 4.93 10.03
CA ASN A 458 -4.57 4.84 11.50
C ASN A 458 -3.22 4.35 12.07
N ASP A 459 -2.65 3.31 11.47
CA ASP A 459 -1.52 2.57 12.06
C ASP A 459 -0.13 3.09 11.62
N LEU A 460 -0.11 4.21 10.88
CA LEU A 460 1.09 4.84 10.29
C LEU A 460 2.00 5.56 11.30
#